data_AF-A0A7X7I3L9-F1
#
_entry.id   AF-A0A7X7I3L9-F1
#
_cell.length_a   1.000
_cell.length_b   1.000
_cell.length_c   1.000
_cell.angle_alpha   90.00
_cell.angle_beta   90.00
_cell.angle_gamma   90.00
#
_symmetry.space_group_name_H-M   'P 1'
#
loop_
_entity.id
_entity.type
_entity.pdbx_description
1 polymer ?
#
loop_
_entity_poly.entity_id
_entity_poly.type
_entity_poly.pdbx_seq_one_letter_code
_entity_poly.pdbx_strand_id
1 'polypeptide(L)'
;MTIGWIMEAAEDRRAEASSDMWPYYSSRQYQHYTCPLCGKVFLSVSALEEHQARENYGLTHPLEAPEIYIMGEKLLDESVVRKQIEESELEILNSDECAVSRDGAPEKKCSVKELERILRECRESSLSVRLFHFRSFDGAILEKSYRISFRIPESELLDSVDRLFVRHLVKDGIQGKDIDRYQYELPKKALTDEYACALGDYAVGILLKDSPRSILTEVVDYNEFVAKMRSALEVLRHFERRIPLAVTACIRFNLNDFSRGAPEAIPELFESMRFFNDTIMGRIPNEGYFNTYRPEGTFELPVCPVDRTTQEILDALRLCHTSDISLSNKENIVRRIAQGDSRTSEYDLLKIRVILAYSFLRANSFKSAEPLLRKIRFDPFFGEWAQKAMEAMSEE
;
A
#
# COMPACT_ATOMS: atom_id res chain seq x y z
N MET A 1 32.67 31.44 98.88
CA MET A 1 32.21 32.79 99.26
C MET A 1 33.08 33.78 98.51
N THR A 2 32.45 34.75 97.84
CA THR A 2 32.97 36.10 97.47
C THR A 2 34.20 36.19 96.56
N ILE A 3 33.99 36.46 95.27
CA ILE A 3 34.09 37.76 94.53
C ILE A 3 35.53 38.26 94.34
N GLY A 4 35.92 38.44 93.08
CA GLY A 4 37.00 39.33 92.65
C GLY A 4 36.77 39.77 91.20
N TRP A 5 36.36 41.03 91.02
CA TRP A 5 36.05 41.71 89.75
C TRP A 5 37.31 42.17 89.01
N ILE A 6 37.28 42.12 87.67
CA ILE A 6 37.81 43.15 86.72
C ILE A 6 36.93 43.05 85.44
N MET A 7 35.92 43.90 85.26
CA MET A 7 35.91 45.09 84.39
C MET A 7 36.52 44.89 82.99
N GLU A 8 35.71 44.41 82.05
CA GLU A 8 35.82 44.82 80.63
C GLU A 8 34.58 45.61 80.25
N ALA A 9 34.86 46.77 79.66
CA ALA A 9 33.99 47.92 79.58
C ALA A 9 33.14 47.90 78.31
N ALA A 10 32.10 48.73 78.37
CA ALA A 10 31.08 49.12 77.40
C ALA A 10 31.41 49.22 75.88
N GLU A 11 32.61 48.90 75.41
CA GLU A 11 33.01 48.91 73.99
C GLU A 11 32.54 47.65 73.25
N ASP A 12 32.55 46.47 73.89
CA ASP A 12 32.09 45.22 73.27
C ASP A 12 30.57 45.20 73.00
N ARG A 13 29.78 45.79 73.91
CA ARG A 13 28.31 45.85 73.74
C ARG A 13 27.85 46.88 72.72
N ARG A 14 28.71 47.82 72.33
CA ARG A 14 28.42 48.77 71.23
C ARG A 14 28.76 48.17 69.87
N ALA A 15 29.83 47.36 69.80
CA ALA A 15 30.18 46.60 68.60
C ALA A 15 29.12 45.56 68.21
N GLU A 16 28.39 45.00 69.19
CA GLU A 16 27.29 44.05 68.92
C GLU A 16 25.94 44.71 68.58
N ALA A 17 25.74 46.00 68.88
CA ALA A 17 24.43 46.66 68.80
C ALA A 17 24.34 47.83 67.79
N SER A 18 25.44 48.24 67.17
CA SER A 18 25.44 49.28 66.14
C SER A 18 26.46 49.02 65.04
N SER A 19 26.18 48.04 64.19
CA SER A 19 26.62 48.06 62.80
C SER A 19 25.46 47.59 61.93
N ASP A 20 24.60 48.54 61.62
CA ASP A 20 23.88 48.66 60.36
C ASP A 20 23.27 47.38 59.75
N MET A 21 22.00 47.24 60.10
CA MET A 21 20.90 46.81 59.26
C MET A 21 21.09 47.19 57.78
N TRP A 22 21.82 46.36 57.06
CA TRP A 22 21.39 45.87 55.76
C TRP A 22 21.39 44.34 55.90
N PRO A 23 20.27 43.63 55.71
CA PRO A 23 20.43 42.24 55.34
C PRO A 23 21.28 42.31 54.08
N TYR A 24 22.48 41.73 54.11
CA TYR A 24 23.07 41.17 52.92
C TYR A 24 21.95 40.31 52.33
N TYR A 25 21.15 40.90 51.44
CA TYR A 25 20.86 40.27 50.18
C TYR A 25 22.26 39.97 49.62
N SER A 26 22.85 38.87 50.11
CA SER A 26 23.36 37.92 49.16
C SER A 26 22.21 37.83 48.19
N SER A 27 22.38 38.45 47.03
CA SER A 27 21.80 37.88 45.85
C SER A 27 22.24 36.43 45.95
N ARG A 28 21.41 35.58 46.59
CA ARG A 28 21.28 34.20 46.19
C ARG A 28 21.03 34.38 44.71
N GLN A 29 22.11 34.35 43.93
CA GLN A 29 22.02 34.18 42.52
C GLN A 29 21.30 32.85 42.46
N TYR A 30 19.97 32.92 42.37
CA TYR A 30 19.17 31.76 42.09
C TYR A 30 19.79 31.27 40.80
N GLN A 31 20.55 30.18 40.90
CA GLN A 31 21.10 29.54 39.73
C GLN A 31 19.88 29.05 38.99
N HIS A 32 19.54 29.79 37.94
CA HIS A 32 18.44 29.50 37.07
C HIS A 32 18.92 28.39 36.13
N TYR A 33 18.29 27.24 36.22
CA TYR A 33 18.55 26.11 35.36
C TYR A 33 17.58 26.16 34.20
N THR A 34 18.06 26.27 32.97
CA THR A 34 17.19 26.36 31.80
C THR A 34 17.14 25.01 31.09
N CYS A 35 15.95 24.50 30.81
CA CYS A 35 15.80 23.31 29.97
C CYS A 35 16.23 23.66 28.54
N PRO A 36 17.21 22.94 27.94
CA PRO A 36 17.70 23.28 26.62
C PRO A 36 16.74 22.89 25.49
N LEU A 37 15.70 22.11 25.79
CA LEU A 37 14.73 21.65 24.79
C LEU A 37 13.49 22.57 24.70
N CYS A 38 12.99 23.15 25.79
CA CYS A 38 11.84 24.08 25.78
C CYS A 38 12.15 25.51 26.28
N GLY A 39 13.37 25.79 26.74
CA GLY A 39 13.74 27.10 27.28
C GLY A 39 13.10 27.45 28.62
N LYS A 40 12.38 26.54 29.28
CA LYS A 40 11.80 26.78 30.61
C LYS A 40 12.89 26.91 31.67
N VAL A 41 12.69 27.84 32.60
CA VAL A 41 13.64 28.15 33.67
C VAL A 41 13.17 27.55 35.00
N PHE A 42 14.09 26.92 35.71
CA PHE A 42 13.88 26.22 36.97
C PHE A 42 14.79 26.78 38.05
N LEU A 43 14.31 26.77 39.30
CA LEU A 43 15.02 27.32 40.45
C LEU A 43 15.90 26.30 41.16
N SER A 44 15.87 25.03 40.73
CA SER A 44 16.70 23.94 41.26
C SER A 44 16.99 22.89 40.20
N VAL A 45 18.11 22.16 40.37
CA VAL A 45 18.49 21.02 39.51
C VAL A 45 17.43 19.91 39.57
N SER A 46 16.94 19.59 40.78
CA SER A 46 15.91 18.55 40.95
C SER A 46 14.60 18.88 40.23
N ALA A 47 14.19 20.15 40.18
CA ALA A 47 13.00 20.56 39.43
C ALA A 47 13.22 20.51 37.90
N LEU A 48 14.44 20.76 37.43
CA LEU A 48 14.83 20.56 36.05
C LEU A 48 14.83 19.08 35.67
N GLU A 49 15.37 18.21 36.53
CA GLU A 49 15.39 16.75 36.34
C GLU A 49 13.99 16.14 36.35
N GLU A 50 13.11 16.57 37.27
CA GLU A 50 11.72 16.11 37.33
C GLU A 50 10.92 16.56 36.09
N HIS A 51 11.13 17.81 35.65
CA HIS A 51 10.57 18.30 34.39
C HIS A 51 11.05 17.45 33.21
N GLN A 52 12.34 17.15 33.13
CA GLN A 52 12.90 16.34 32.06
C GLN A 52 12.38 14.91 32.10
N ALA A 53 12.36 14.25 33.26
CA ALA A 53 11.82 12.91 33.39
C ALA A 53 10.35 12.86 32.95
N ARG A 54 9.52 13.80 33.41
CA ARG A 54 8.09 13.84 33.10
C ARG A 54 7.82 14.14 31.63
N GLU A 55 8.55 15.08 31.05
CA GLU A 55 8.37 15.52 29.65
C GLU A 55 9.13 14.65 28.63
N ASN A 56 10.13 13.86 29.05
CA ASN A 56 10.81 12.86 28.22
C ASN A 56 9.89 11.64 27.95
N TYR A 57 9.04 11.28 28.90
CA TYR A 57 7.94 10.33 28.71
C TYR A 57 6.65 11.02 28.22
N GLY A 58 6.67 12.34 28.06
CA GLY A 58 5.55 13.19 27.64
C GLY A 58 5.73 13.77 26.24
N LEU A 59 4.67 14.39 25.73
CA LEU A 59 4.53 14.89 24.35
C LEU A 59 5.44 16.09 23.99
N THR A 60 6.17 16.69 24.93
CA THR A 60 6.92 17.92 24.68
C THR A 60 8.35 17.71 24.21
N HIS A 61 8.99 16.58 24.53
CA HIS A 61 10.37 16.26 24.12
C HIS A 61 10.54 14.83 23.59
N PRO A 62 9.70 14.36 22.64
CA PRO A 62 9.82 13.03 22.10
C PRO A 62 11.16 12.89 21.35
N LEU A 63 11.88 11.81 21.62
CA LEU A 63 12.98 11.38 20.77
C LEU A 63 12.36 10.53 19.66
N GLU A 64 12.35 11.05 18.44
CA GLU A 64 11.75 10.35 17.30
C GLU A 64 12.71 9.28 16.79
N ALA A 65 12.18 8.11 16.44
CA ALA A 65 12.99 7.05 15.88
C ALA A 65 13.53 7.45 14.49
N PRO A 66 14.73 6.98 14.11
CA PRO A 66 15.21 7.12 12.74
C PRO A 66 14.33 6.36 11.74
N GLU A 67 14.00 6.99 10.62
CA GLU A 67 13.08 6.41 9.62
C GLU A 67 13.62 6.55 8.20
N ILE A 68 13.41 5.51 7.40
CA ILE A 68 13.71 5.54 5.96
C ILE A 68 12.38 5.52 5.23
N TYR A 69 12.21 6.42 4.28
CA TYR A 69 11.10 6.46 3.35
C TYR A 69 11.61 6.26 1.93
N ILE A 70 10.92 5.41 1.17
CA ILE A 70 11.19 5.17 -0.26
C ILE A 70 9.86 5.37 -1.00
N MET A 71 9.83 6.26 -1.98
CA MET A 71 8.64 6.61 -2.77
C MET A 71 7.46 7.09 -1.91
N GLY A 72 7.76 7.81 -0.82
CA GLY A 72 6.77 8.30 0.14
C GLY A 72 6.19 7.24 1.09
N GLU A 73 6.62 5.99 0.98
CA GLU A 73 6.22 4.90 1.87
C GLU A 73 7.30 4.66 2.93
N LYS A 74 6.87 4.47 4.18
CA LYS A 74 7.78 4.13 5.28
C LYS A 74 8.32 2.73 5.08
N LEU A 75 9.63 2.58 5.12
CA LEU A 75 10.28 1.29 4.97
C LEU A 75 10.00 0.40 6.18
N LEU A 76 9.62 -0.84 5.91
CA LEU A 76 9.48 -1.87 6.93
C LEU A 76 10.87 -2.41 7.30
N ASP A 77 10.97 -3.00 8.50
CA ASP A 77 12.21 -3.58 9.02
C ASP A 77 12.81 -4.60 8.05
N GLU A 78 11.98 -5.33 7.29
CA GLU A 78 12.40 -6.14 6.15
C GLU A 78 11.65 -5.69 4.89
N SER A 79 12.39 -5.28 3.86
CA SER A 79 11.82 -4.73 2.63
C SER A 79 12.59 -5.18 1.39
N VAL A 80 11.88 -5.28 0.25
CA VAL A 80 12.46 -5.61 -1.06
C VAL A 80 12.27 -4.44 -2.02
N VAL A 81 13.36 -3.93 -2.57
CA VAL A 81 13.37 -2.83 -3.54
C VAL A 81 13.56 -3.40 -4.94
N ARG A 82 12.58 -3.15 -5.83
CA ARG A 82 12.54 -3.70 -7.21
C ARG A 82 12.73 -2.64 -8.30
N LYS A 83 12.70 -1.36 -7.92
CA LYS A 83 12.87 -0.21 -8.81
C LYS A 83 14.05 0.61 -8.32
N GLN A 84 14.77 1.18 -9.29
CA GLN A 84 15.86 2.11 -9.03
C GLN A 84 15.32 3.33 -8.27
N ILE A 85 15.95 3.64 -7.13
CA ILE A 85 15.54 4.76 -6.28
C ILE A 85 16.07 6.07 -6.87
N GLU A 86 15.18 7.02 -7.12
CA GLU A 86 15.54 8.40 -7.49
C GLU A 86 15.85 9.27 -6.27
N GLU A 87 16.54 10.39 -6.49
CA GLU A 87 16.92 11.29 -5.39
C GLU A 87 15.72 11.89 -4.66
N SER A 88 14.67 12.26 -5.40
CA SER A 88 13.42 12.79 -4.83
C SER A 88 12.54 11.73 -4.16
N GLU A 89 12.88 10.45 -4.29
CA GLU A 89 12.10 9.34 -3.75
C GLU A 89 12.68 8.78 -2.45
N LEU A 90 13.85 9.25 -1.99
CA LEU A 90 14.51 8.76 -0.80
C LEU A 90 14.56 9.85 0.27
N GLU A 91 14.02 9.53 1.46
CA GLU A 91 14.13 10.40 2.62
C GLU A 91 14.60 9.59 3.83
N ILE A 92 15.62 10.08 4.52
CA ILE A 92 16.09 9.52 5.79
C ILE A 92 15.87 10.59 6.86
N LEU A 93 14.98 10.29 7.80
CA LEU A 93 14.59 11.20 8.87
C LEU A 93 15.23 10.76 10.20
N ASN A 94 15.52 11.75 11.05
CA ASN A 94 15.96 11.54 12.42
C ASN A 94 17.16 10.58 12.54
N SER A 95 18.18 10.75 11.68
CA SER A 95 19.41 9.95 11.73
C SER A 95 20.64 10.84 11.71
N ASP A 96 21.54 10.63 12.66
CA ASP A 96 22.80 11.36 12.79
C ASP A 96 23.99 10.51 12.32
N GLU A 97 23.99 9.22 12.66
CA GLU A 97 24.96 8.24 12.19
C GLU A 97 24.25 7.05 11.53
N CYS A 98 24.94 6.46 10.56
CA CYS A 98 24.48 5.26 9.88
C CYS A 98 25.57 4.20 9.87
N ALA A 99 25.18 2.94 9.83
CA ALA A 99 26.06 1.82 9.61
C ALA A 99 25.44 0.87 8.61
N VAL A 100 26.24 0.37 7.67
CA VAL A 100 25.76 -0.49 6.59
C VAL A 100 26.66 -1.70 6.41
N SER A 101 26.03 -2.85 6.28
CA SER A 101 26.65 -4.11 5.87
C SER A 101 26.03 -4.55 4.56
N ARG A 102 26.87 -5.00 3.62
CA ARG A 102 26.46 -5.46 2.28
C ARG A 102 26.76 -6.94 2.15
N ASP A 103 25.75 -7.74 1.81
CA ASP A 103 25.86 -9.19 1.56
C ASP A 103 26.58 -9.95 2.70
N GLY A 104 26.36 -9.51 3.95
CA GLY A 104 26.99 -10.11 5.14
C GLY A 104 28.44 -9.67 5.39
N ALA A 105 28.98 -8.72 4.62
CA ALA A 105 30.28 -8.11 4.88
C ALA A 105 30.31 -7.37 6.23
N PRO A 106 31.50 -7.08 6.79
CA PRO A 106 31.62 -6.31 8.01
C PRO A 106 30.91 -4.97 7.89
N GLU A 107 30.22 -4.59 8.96
CA GLU A 107 29.51 -3.33 8.99
C GLU A 107 30.47 -2.13 8.94
N LYS A 108 30.14 -1.16 8.09
CA LYS A 108 30.90 0.07 7.91
C LYS A 108 30.06 1.27 8.33
N LYS A 109 30.60 2.08 9.24
CA LYS A 109 30.02 3.39 9.57
C LYS A 109 30.06 4.32 8.37
N CYS A 110 28.99 5.06 8.16
CA CYS A 110 28.84 6.02 7.07
C CYS A 110 27.95 7.21 7.50
N SER A 111 28.04 8.32 6.76
CA SER A 111 27.12 9.44 6.94
C SER A 111 25.79 9.17 6.23
N VAL A 112 24.75 9.93 6.58
CA VAL A 112 23.43 9.85 5.91
C VAL A 112 23.56 9.99 4.40
N LYS A 113 24.34 10.97 3.91
CA LYS A 113 24.57 11.18 2.47
C LYS A 113 25.26 10.00 1.78
N GLU A 114 26.18 9.34 2.48
CA GLU A 114 26.85 8.16 1.95
C GLU A 114 25.90 6.95 1.93
N LEU A 115 25.04 6.80 2.94
CA LEU A 115 23.99 5.80 2.94
C LEU A 115 23.00 6.04 1.79
N GLU A 116 22.54 7.29 1.57
CA GLU A 116 21.67 7.65 0.44
C GLU A 116 22.30 7.25 -0.90
N ARG A 117 23.59 7.54 -1.08
CA ARG A 117 24.35 7.15 -2.27
C ARG A 117 24.39 5.63 -2.43
N ILE A 118 24.66 4.89 -1.36
CA ILE A 118 24.70 3.42 -1.37
C ILE A 118 23.33 2.84 -1.73
N LEU A 119 22.25 3.33 -1.12
CA LEU A 119 20.88 2.87 -1.39
C LEU A 119 20.48 3.15 -2.84
N ARG A 120 20.86 4.31 -3.38
CA ARG A 120 20.62 4.65 -4.78
C ARG A 120 21.43 3.80 -5.74
N GLU A 121 22.73 3.61 -5.52
CA GLU A 121 23.57 2.86 -6.49
C GLU A 121 23.34 1.34 -6.46
N CYS A 122 22.72 0.82 -5.41
CA CYS A 122 22.50 -0.61 -5.25
C CYS A 122 21.44 -1.14 -6.23
N ARG A 123 21.77 -2.24 -6.93
CA ARG A 123 20.86 -2.92 -7.85
C ARG A 123 20.53 -4.36 -7.45
N GLU A 124 21.56 -5.10 -7.03
CA GLU A 124 21.48 -6.50 -6.64
C GLU A 124 22.34 -6.72 -5.41
N SER A 125 21.73 -6.76 -4.22
CA SER A 125 22.41 -7.00 -2.94
C SER A 125 21.42 -7.08 -1.78
N SER A 126 21.81 -7.70 -0.68
CA SER A 126 21.13 -7.58 0.60
C SER A 126 21.90 -6.64 1.53
N LEU A 127 21.27 -5.55 1.94
CA LEU A 127 21.84 -4.56 2.85
C LEU A 127 21.24 -4.72 4.25
N SER A 128 22.11 -4.74 5.26
CA SER A 128 21.70 -4.51 6.64
C SER A 128 22.10 -3.09 7.02
N VAL A 129 21.12 -2.24 7.33
CA VAL A 129 21.29 -0.83 7.63
C VAL A 129 20.90 -0.58 9.07
N ARG A 130 21.74 0.11 9.82
CA ARG A 130 21.43 0.59 11.18
C ARG A 130 21.52 2.10 11.21
N LEU A 131 20.46 2.72 11.69
CA LEU A 131 20.36 4.16 11.89
C LEU A 131 20.42 4.48 13.37
N PHE A 132 21.12 5.56 13.70
CA PHE A 132 21.28 6.05 15.06
C PHE A 132 20.84 7.51 15.14
N HIS A 133 19.99 7.83 16.12
CA HIS A 133 19.65 9.19 16.50
C HIS A 133 20.16 9.47 17.91
N PHE A 134 20.92 10.56 18.09
CA PHE A 134 21.48 10.95 19.37
C PHE A 134 20.81 12.22 19.87
N ARG A 135 20.36 12.19 21.13
CA ARG A 135 19.96 13.40 21.83
C ARG A 135 21.14 13.90 22.67
N SER A 136 21.73 15.02 22.24
CA SER A 136 22.91 15.60 22.89
C SER A 136 22.69 16.01 24.36
N PHE A 137 21.43 16.16 24.78
CA PHE A 137 21.07 16.64 26.11
C PHE A 137 21.23 15.60 27.22
N ASP A 138 20.72 14.38 27.02
CA ASP A 138 20.74 13.30 28.00
C ASP A 138 21.57 12.08 27.54
N GLY A 139 22.15 12.17 26.34
CA GLY A 139 22.91 11.08 25.74
C GLY A 139 22.03 9.90 25.33
N ALA A 140 20.71 10.06 25.28
CA ALA A 140 19.81 9.02 24.81
C ALA A 140 20.09 8.69 23.33
N ILE A 141 20.07 7.40 23.00
CA ILE A 141 20.33 6.87 21.67
C ILE A 141 19.13 6.03 21.25
N LEU A 142 18.56 6.35 20.09
CA LEU A 142 17.62 5.46 19.41
C LEU A 142 18.32 4.78 18.24
N GLU A 143 18.13 3.47 18.16
CA GLU A 143 18.63 2.63 17.09
C GLU A 143 17.45 2.03 16.32
N LYS A 144 17.53 2.04 14.99
CA LYS A 144 16.62 1.27 14.15
C LYS A 144 17.37 0.50 13.07
N SER A 145 17.00 -0.76 12.89
CA SER A 145 17.64 -1.69 11.96
C SER A 145 16.70 -2.04 10.80
N TYR A 146 17.25 -2.10 9.59
CA TYR A 146 16.57 -2.46 8.37
C TYR A 146 17.34 -3.55 7.63
N ARG A 147 16.62 -4.48 7.01
CA ARG A 147 17.13 -5.45 6.05
C ARG A 147 16.48 -5.17 4.69
N ILE A 148 17.28 -4.66 3.77
CA ILE A 148 16.83 -4.17 2.47
C ILE A 148 17.42 -5.05 1.37
N SER A 149 16.57 -5.80 0.67
CA SER A 149 16.99 -6.61 -0.47
C SER A 149 16.75 -5.84 -1.77
N PHE A 150 17.82 -5.49 -2.48
CA PHE A 150 17.76 -4.90 -3.81
C PHE A 150 17.71 -6.00 -4.85
N ARG A 151 16.65 -5.99 -5.66
CA ARG A 151 16.41 -6.93 -6.76
C ARG A 151 15.90 -6.15 -7.97
N ILE A 152 16.76 -5.32 -8.54
CA ILE A 152 16.43 -4.41 -9.64
C ILE A 152 16.92 -5.02 -10.96
N PRO A 153 16.05 -5.69 -11.74
CA PRO A 153 16.42 -6.28 -13.02
C PRO A 153 16.68 -5.22 -14.11
N GLU A 154 17.51 -5.59 -15.09
CA GLU A 154 17.75 -4.78 -16.29
C GLU A 154 16.51 -4.77 -17.20
N SER A 155 16.21 -3.61 -17.80
CA SER A 155 15.03 -3.46 -18.67
C SER A 155 15.04 -4.44 -19.84
N GLU A 156 16.19 -4.67 -20.47
CA GLU A 156 16.31 -5.58 -21.63
C GLU A 156 15.95 -7.04 -21.27
N LEU A 157 16.27 -7.46 -20.04
CA LEU A 157 15.91 -8.78 -19.54
C LEU A 157 14.41 -8.86 -19.27
N LEU A 158 13.81 -7.82 -18.68
CA LEU A 158 12.36 -7.74 -18.52
C LEU A 158 11.64 -7.75 -19.88
N ASP A 159 12.16 -7.02 -20.89
CA ASP A 159 11.62 -7.05 -22.25
C ASP A 159 11.65 -8.47 -22.84
N SER A 160 12.67 -9.26 -22.51
CA SER A 160 12.76 -10.65 -22.95
C SER A 160 11.72 -11.56 -22.30
N VAL A 161 11.47 -11.37 -21.00
CA VAL A 161 10.41 -12.10 -20.27
C VAL A 161 9.03 -11.70 -20.80
N ASP A 162 8.80 -10.41 -21.04
CA ASP A 162 7.57 -9.88 -21.62
C ASP A 162 7.27 -10.51 -22.98
N ARG A 163 8.28 -10.63 -23.85
CA ARG A 163 8.14 -11.31 -25.16
C ARG A 163 7.76 -12.78 -25.01
N LEU A 164 8.36 -13.49 -24.05
CA LEU A 164 8.05 -14.90 -23.78
C LEU A 164 6.63 -15.06 -23.22
N PHE A 165 6.20 -14.17 -22.33
CA PHE A 165 4.84 -14.14 -21.81
C PHE A 165 3.83 -13.96 -22.94
N VAL A 166 4.02 -12.96 -23.80
CA VAL A 166 3.13 -12.72 -24.95
C VAL A 166 3.09 -13.93 -25.88
N ARG A 167 4.27 -14.47 -26.21
CA ARG A 167 4.38 -15.60 -27.14
C ARG A 167 3.70 -16.87 -26.65
N HIS A 168 3.84 -17.18 -25.36
CA HIS A 168 3.43 -18.48 -24.83
C HIS A 168 2.15 -18.45 -24.02
N LEU A 169 1.78 -17.33 -23.41
CA LEU A 169 0.68 -17.26 -22.44
C LEU A 169 -0.45 -16.34 -22.89
N VAL A 170 -0.23 -15.40 -23.82
CA VAL A 170 -1.32 -14.60 -24.37
C VAL A 170 -1.98 -15.33 -25.53
N LYS A 171 -2.89 -16.25 -25.20
CA LYS A 171 -3.73 -16.97 -26.16
C LYS A 171 -5.06 -17.37 -25.53
N ASP A 172 -6.05 -17.66 -26.38
CA ASP A 172 -7.33 -18.20 -25.93
C ASP A 172 -7.14 -19.63 -25.41
N GLY A 173 -7.54 -19.87 -24.15
CA GLY A 173 -7.49 -21.19 -23.52
C GLY A 173 -6.07 -21.69 -23.26
N ILE A 174 -5.38 -21.06 -22.30
CA ILE A 174 -4.05 -21.47 -21.82
C ILE A 174 -4.09 -22.93 -21.35
N GLN A 175 -3.05 -23.71 -21.66
CA GLN A 175 -2.88 -25.09 -21.19
C GLN A 175 -1.62 -25.22 -20.34
N GLY A 176 -1.54 -26.25 -19.48
CA GLY A 176 -0.36 -26.51 -18.66
C GLY A 176 0.95 -26.58 -19.46
N LYS A 177 0.91 -27.21 -20.64
CA LYS A 177 2.08 -27.29 -21.55
C LYS A 177 2.62 -25.93 -22.01
N ASP A 178 1.77 -24.90 -22.02
CA ASP A 178 2.16 -23.54 -22.41
C ASP A 178 2.91 -22.85 -21.27
N ILE A 179 2.52 -23.11 -20.03
CA ILE A 179 3.22 -22.68 -18.81
C ILE A 179 4.58 -23.37 -18.74
N ASP A 180 4.63 -24.68 -19.01
CA ASP A 180 5.89 -25.43 -19.04
C ASP A 180 6.87 -24.86 -20.08
N ARG A 181 6.37 -24.52 -21.29
CA ARG A 181 7.19 -23.90 -22.35
C ARG A 181 7.67 -22.51 -21.98
N TYR A 182 6.79 -21.69 -21.40
CA TYR A 182 7.16 -20.38 -20.89
C TYR A 182 8.30 -20.51 -19.88
N GLN A 183 8.15 -21.36 -18.85
CA GLN A 183 9.17 -21.57 -17.82
C GLN A 183 10.48 -22.13 -18.38
N TYR A 184 10.41 -23.05 -19.34
CA TYR A 184 11.59 -23.65 -19.95
C TYR A 184 12.44 -22.64 -20.74
N GLU A 185 11.79 -21.69 -21.43
CA GLU A 185 12.46 -20.67 -22.25
C GLU A 185 12.90 -19.42 -21.46
N LEU A 186 12.57 -19.31 -20.17
CA LEU A 186 12.96 -18.17 -19.35
C LEU A 186 14.49 -18.04 -19.22
N PRO A 187 15.02 -16.79 -19.20
CA PRO A 187 16.41 -16.55 -18.85
C PRO A 187 16.69 -17.09 -17.44
N LYS A 188 17.76 -17.88 -17.28
CA LYS A 188 18.21 -18.38 -15.97
C LYS A 188 18.98 -17.30 -15.22
N LYS A 189 18.28 -16.25 -14.78
CA LYS A 189 18.85 -15.11 -14.04
C LYS A 189 18.00 -14.79 -12.80
N ALA A 190 18.62 -14.83 -11.63
CA ALA A 190 17.98 -14.63 -10.33
C ALA A 190 17.16 -13.33 -10.23
N LEU A 191 17.65 -12.22 -10.82
CA LEU A 191 16.96 -10.93 -10.79
C LEU A 191 15.63 -10.89 -11.54
N THR A 192 15.46 -11.74 -12.55
CA THR A 192 14.21 -11.81 -13.34
C THR A 192 13.27 -12.90 -12.86
N ASP A 193 13.73 -13.82 -12.01
CA ASP A 193 12.94 -14.97 -11.60
C ASP A 193 11.66 -14.56 -10.87
N GLU A 194 11.71 -13.57 -9.95
CA GLU A 194 10.50 -13.09 -9.27
C GLU A 194 9.47 -12.56 -10.26
N TYR A 195 9.92 -11.72 -11.20
CA TYR A 195 9.05 -11.12 -12.22
C TYR A 195 8.43 -12.18 -13.13
N ALA A 196 9.26 -13.09 -13.63
CA ALA A 196 8.85 -14.13 -14.54
C ALA A 196 7.91 -15.16 -13.87
N CYS A 197 8.21 -15.55 -12.62
CA CYS A 197 7.36 -16.41 -11.81
C CYS A 197 6.03 -15.74 -11.50
N ALA A 198 5.99 -14.44 -11.21
CA ALA A 198 4.75 -13.73 -10.94
C ALA A 198 3.82 -13.69 -12.17
N LEU A 199 4.37 -13.49 -13.38
CA LEU A 199 3.61 -13.63 -14.62
C LEU A 199 3.13 -15.08 -14.86
N GLY A 200 3.95 -16.06 -14.50
CA GLY A 200 3.57 -17.47 -14.53
C GLY A 200 2.44 -17.81 -13.54
N ASP A 201 2.51 -17.29 -12.32
CA ASP A 201 1.49 -17.45 -11.28
C ASP A 201 0.15 -16.88 -11.75
N TYR A 202 0.16 -15.74 -12.43
CA TYR A 202 -1.04 -15.19 -13.06
C TYR A 202 -1.65 -16.16 -14.07
N ALA A 203 -0.84 -16.72 -14.98
CA ALA A 203 -1.32 -17.67 -15.98
C ALA A 203 -1.83 -18.99 -15.35
N VAL A 204 -1.18 -19.47 -14.28
CA VAL A 204 -1.69 -20.59 -13.48
C VAL A 204 -3.05 -20.24 -12.86
N GLY A 205 -3.21 -19.02 -12.32
CA GLY A 205 -4.48 -18.54 -11.81
C GLY A 205 -5.59 -18.58 -12.88
N ILE A 206 -5.32 -18.10 -14.09
CA ILE A 206 -6.27 -18.19 -15.22
C ILE A 206 -6.64 -19.65 -15.51
N LEU A 207 -5.66 -20.55 -15.58
CA LEU A 207 -5.88 -21.97 -15.81
C LEU A 207 -6.74 -22.62 -14.72
N LEU A 208 -6.49 -22.30 -13.44
CA LEU A 208 -7.29 -22.77 -12.31
C LEU A 208 -8.74 -22.29 -12.41
N LYS A 209 -8.95 -21.04 -12.85
CA LYS A 209 -10.28 -20.47 -12.99
C LYS A 209 -11.08 -21.06 -14.15
N ASP A 210 -10.41 -21.39 -15.27
CA ASP A 210 -11.03 -22.00 -16.46
C ASP A 210 -11.21 -23.52 -16.37
N SER A 211 -10.59 -24.18 -15.38
CA SER A 211 -10.64 -25.63 -15.22
C SER A 211 -12.05 -26.13 -14.82
N PRO A 212 -12.49 -27.30 -15.33
CA PRO A 212 -13.79 -27.86 -14.97
C PRO A 212 -13.82 -28.26 -13.49
N ARG A 213 -14.78 -27.71 -12.73
CA ARG A 213 -14.87 -27.89 -11.28
C ARG A 213 -15.65 -29.14 -10.88
N SER A 214 -15.18 -29.83 -9.84
CA SER A 214 -15.99 -30.72 -8.98
C SER A 214 -16.23 -30.04 -7.63
N ILE A 215 -17.28 -30.40 -6.89
CA ILE A 215 -17.67 -29.70 -5.64
C ILE A 215 -16.54 -29.68 -4.57
N LEU A 216 -15.77 -30.76 -4.44
CA LEU A 216 -14.66 -30.84 -3.48
C LEU A 216 -13.39 -30.14 -3.98
N THR A 217 -13.18 -30.10 -5.30
CA THR A 217 -12.07 -29.34 -5.89
C THR A 217 -12.39 -27.85 -5.98
N GLU A 218 -13.66 -27.45 -6.04
CA GLU A 218 -14.08 -26.05 -6.20
C GLU A 218 -13.58 -25.12 -5.09
N VAL A 219 -13.62 -25.56 -3.83
CA VAL A 219 -13.13 -24.77 -2.70
C VAL A 219 -11.60 -24.68 -2.69
N VAL A 220 -10.93 -25.76 -3.08
CA VAL A 220 -9.45 -25.83 -3.12
C VAL A 220 -8.92 -24.99 -4.29
N ASP A 221 -9.46 -25.21 -5.49
CA ASP A 221 -9.08 -24.52 -6.73
C ASP A 221 -9.31 -22.99 -6.61
N TYR A 222 -10.36 -22.55 -5.92
CA TYR A 222 -10.61 -21.11 -5.73
C TYR A 222 -9.63 -20.46 -4.75
N ASN A 223 -9.30 -21.12 -3.64
CA ASN A 223 -8.32 -20.59 -2.69
C ASN A 223 -6.92 -20.54 -3.32
N GLU A 224 -6.56 -21.56 -4.10
CA GLU A 224 -5.32 -21.58 -4.88
C GLU A 224 -5.31 -20.49 -5.96
N PHE A 225 -6.42 -20.29 -6.67
CA PHE A 225 -6.60 -19.17 -7.58
C PHE A 225 -6.32 -17.82 -6.89
N VAL A 226 -6.97 -17.55 -5.75
CA VAL A 226 -6.78 -16.29 -5.00
C VAL A 226 -5.33 -16.16 -4.54
N ALA A 227 -4.71 -17.25 -4.06
CA ALA A 227 -3.31 -17.25 -3.65
C ALA A 227 -2.37 -16.91 -4.82
N LYS A 228 -2.59 -17.49 -6.00
CA LYS A 228 -1.82 -17.21 -7.22
C LYS A 228 -2.00 -15.77 -7.70
N MET A 229 -3.22 -15.26 -7.71
CA MET A 229 -3.51 -13.87 -8.05
C MET A 229 -2.83 -12.89 -7.09
N ARG A 230 -2.87 -13.15 -5.78
CA ARG A 230 -2.20 -12.31 -4.77
C ARG A 230 -0.67 -12.38 -4.86
N SER A 231 -0.11 -13.58 -5.06
CA SER A 231 1.32 -13.80 -5.30
C SER A 231 1.81 -12.96 -6.48
N ALA A 232 1.09 -13.04 -7.61
CA ALA A 232 1.40 -12.26 -8.80
C ALA A 232 1.28 -10.74 -8.55
N LEU A 233 0.21 -10.29 -7.88
CA LEU A 233 -0.02 -8.88 -7.60
C LEU A 233 1.06 -8.28 -6.69
N GLU A 234 1.51 -9.02 -5.68
CA GLU A 234 2.53 -8.57 -4.72
C GLU A 234 3.84 -8.20 -5.41
N VAL A 235 4.21 -8.92 -6.46
CA VAL A 235 5.42 -8.65 -7.24
C VAL A 235 5.15 -7.63 -8.35
N LEU A 236 4.15 -7.87 -9.19
CA LEU A 236 3.93 -7.13 -10.44
C LEU A 236 3.49 -5.68 -10.22
N ARG A 237 2.89 -5.35 -9.06
CA ARG A 237 2.47 -3.97 -8.73
C ARG A 237 3.63 -2.97 -8.67
N HIS A 238 4.86 -3.46 -8.54
CA HIS A 238 6.06 -2.63 -8.45
C HIS A 238 6.71 -2.34 -9.81
N PHE A 239 6.14 -2.84 -10.92
CA PHE A 239 6.67 -2.68 -12.26
C PHE A 239 5.76 -1.79 -13.10
N GLU A 240 6.23 -0.59 -13.44
CA GLU A 240 5.54 0.38 -14.31
C GLU A 240 5.72 0.02 -15.80
N ARG A 241 5.29 -1.18 -16.19
CA ARG A 241 5.44 -1.72 -17.54
C ARG A 241 4.10 -2.17 -18.10
N ARG A 242 3.96 -2.15 -19.43
CA ARG A 242 2.69 -2.41 -20.13
C ARG A 242 2.02 -3.73 -19.71
N ILE A 243 2.77 -4.84 -19.67
CA ILE A 243 2.24 -6.17 -19.30
C ILE A 243 1.89 -6.24 -17.80
N PRO A 244 2.77 -5.91 -16.84
CA PRO A 244 2.43 -5.89 -15.41
C PRO A 244 1.25 -5.00 -15.07
N LEU A 245 1.16 -3.80 -15.66
CA LEU A 245 0.04 -2.90 -15.45
C LEU A 245 -1.28 -3.53 -15.93
N ALA A 246 -1.25 -4.21 -17.08
CA ALA A 246 -2.38 -4.96 -17.60
C ALA A 246 -2.77 -6.16 -16.71
N VAL A 247 -1.80 -6.98 -16.32
CA VAL A 247 -2.00 -8.16 -15.46
C VAL A 247 -2.53 -7.76 -14.09
N THR A 248 -1.95 -6.75 -13.45
CA THR A 248 -2.39 -6.27 -12.13
C THR A 248 -3.81 -5.70 -12.17
N ALA A 249 -4.20 -5.04 -13.25
CA ALA A 249 -5.58 -4.62 -13.47
C ALA A 249 -6.53 -5.83 -13.61
N CYS A 250 -6.16 -6.85 -14.39
CA CYS A 250 -6.95 -8.08 -14.53
C CYS A 250 -7.09 -8.80 -13.18
N ILE A 251 -6.02 -8.87 -12.39
CA ILE A 251 -6.03 -9.46 -11.05
C ILE A 251 -7.00 -8.71 -10.14
N ARG A 252 -6.89 -7.38 -10.08
CA ARG A 252 -7.78 -6.54 -9.27
C ARG A 252 -9.24 -6.71 -9.64
N PHE A 253 -9.54 -6.71 -10.95
CA PHE A 253 -10.88 -6.97 -11.45
C PHE A 253 -11.39 -8.34 -10.99
N ASN A 254 -10.59 -9.39 -11.13
CA ASN A 254 -10.92 -10.73 -10.67
C ASN A 254 -11.23 -10.77 -9.17
N LEU A 255 -10.46 -10.04 -8.35
CA LEU A 255 -10.59 -9.98 -6.90
C LEU A 255 -11.63 -8.94 -6.41
N ASN A 256 -12.43 -8.33 -7.29
CA ASN A 256 -13.37 -7.25 -6.97
C ASN A 256 -12.73 -6.02 -6.29
N ASP A 257 -11.43 -5.77 -6.53
CA ASP A 257 -10.76 -4.55 -6.09
C ASP A 257 -10.86 -3.47 -7.17
N PHE A 258 -11.86 -2.62 -7.06
CA PHE A 258 -12.10 -1.50 -8.00
C PHE A 258 -11.51 -0.17 -7.51
N SER A 259 -10.79 -0.17 -6.37
CA SER A 259 -10.28 1.05 -5.73
C SER A 259 -9.21 1.77 -6.54
N ARG A 260 -8.54 1.04 -7.43
CA ARG A 260 -7.48 1.54 -8.31
C ARG A 260 -7.93 1.39 -9.76
N GLY A 261 -7.76 2.45 -10.55
CA GLY A 261 -8.05 2.42 -11.98
C GLY A 261 -7.22 1.36 -12.71
N ALA A 262 -7.69 0.95 -13.88
CA ALA A 262 -6.90 0.16 -14.82
C ALA A 262 -6.14 1.08 -15.79
N PRO A 263 -5.11 0.59 -16.48
CA PRO A 263 -4.45 1.35 -17.54
C PRO A 263 -5.38 1.54 -18.73
N GLU A 264 -5.36 2.71 -19.35
CA GLU A 264 -6.09 2.98 -20.61
C GLU A 264 -5.67 2.01 -21.74
N ALA A 265 -4.49 1.42 -21.65
CA ALA A 265 -3.96 0.43 -22.59
C ALA A 265 -4.79 -0.87 -22.68
N ILE A 266 -5.72 -1.12 -21.75
CA ILE A 266 -6.79 -2.12 -21.91
C ILE A 266 -8.13 -1.39 -21.81
N PRO A 267 -8.64 -0.81 -22.92
CA PRO A 267 -9.81 0.06 -22.87
C PRO A 267 -11.00 -0.61 -22.20
N GLU A 268 -11.25 -1.88 -22.48
CA GLU A 268 -12.49 -2.49 -22.02
C GLU A 268 -12.44 -2.89 -20.54
N LEU A 269 -11.25 -3.21 -20.04
CA LEU A 269 -11.03 -3.40 -18.62
C LEU A 269 -11.05 -2.06 -17.87
N PHE A 270 -10.46 -1.02 -18.45
CA PHE A 270 -10.50 0.35 -17.93
C PHE A 270 -11.93 0.82 -17.70
N GLU A 271 -12.75 0.72 -18.74
CA GLU A 271 -14.14 1.16 -18.71
C GLU A 271 -14.98 0.31 -17.75
N SER A 272 -14.70 -0.99 -17.66
CA SER A 272 -15.36 -1.88 -16.69
C SER A 272 -15.00 -1.54 -15.24
N MET A 273 -13.72 -1.32 -14.94
CA MET A 273 -13.27 -0.93 -13.61
C MET A 273 -13.89 0.41 -13.19
N ARG A 274 -13.95 1.38 -14.13
CA ARG A 274 -14.55 2.69 -13.91
C ARG A 274 -16.04 2.58 -13.60
N PHE A 275 -16.78 1.76 -14.37
CA PHE A 275 -18.20 1.47 -14.12
C PHE A 275 -18.46 0.95 -12.69
N PHE A 276 -17.71 -0.06 -12.25
CA PHE A 276 -17.89 -0.61 -10.90
C PHE A 276 -17.50 0.39 -9.82
N ASN A 277 -16.40 1.12 -9.98
CA ASN A 277 -15.98 2.13 -9.03
C ASN A 277 -17.01 3.27 -8.91
N ASP A 278 -17.54 3.78 -10.03
CA ASP A 278 -18.57 4.83 -10.00
C ASP A 278 -19.86 4.33 -9.33
N THR A 279 -20.22 3.07 -9.56
CA THR A 279 -21.36 2.42 -8.90
C THR A 279 -21.15 2.36 -7.38
N ILE A 280 -19.98 1.93 -6.91
CA ILE A 280 -19.61 1.91 -5.48
C ILE A 280 -19.69 3.31 -4.88
N MET A 281 -19.23 4.32 -5.61
CA MET A 281 -19.24 5.72 -5.18
C MET A 281 -20.62 6.38 -5.29
N GLY A 282 -21.66 5.65 -5.75
CA GLY A 282 -23.00 6.19 -5.97
C GLY A 282 -23.08 7.26 -7.06
N ARG A 283 -22.09 7.31 -7.95
CA ARG A 283 -22.07 8.22 -9.10
C ARG A 283 -22.85 7.59 -10.24
N ILE A 284 -23.51 8.41 -11.05
CA ILE A 284 -24.18 7.92 -12.25
C ILE A 284 -23.11 7.50 -13.25
N PRO A 285 -23.06 6.23 -13.66
CA PRO A 285 -22.18 5.84 -14.74
C PRO A 285 -22.54 6.62 -16.03
N ASN A 286 -21.60 7.44 -16.51
CA ASN A 286 -21.61 8.11 -17.82
C ASN A 286 -21.99 7.19 -19.01
N GLU A 287 -22.80 7.67 -19.94
CA GLU A 287 -23.21 6.85 -21.11
C GLU A 287 -22.06 6.58 -22.11
N GLY A 288 -20.94 7.28 -21.95
CA GLY A 288 -19.77 7.20 -22.83
C GLY A 288 -18.76 6.08 -22.55
N TYR A 289 -18.90 5.26 -21.50
CA TYR A 289 -17.85 4.25 -21.16
C TYR A 289 -17.52 3.32 -22.33
N PHE A 290 -18.48 3.00 -23.20
CA PHE A 290 -18.29 1.98 -24.23
C PHE A 290 -18.44 2.52 -25.65
N ASN A 291 -18.31 3.83 -25.85
CA ASN A 291 -18.47 4.48 -27.17
C ASN A 291 -17.19 4.51 -28.00
N THR A 292 -16.18 3.71 -27.63
CA THR A 292 -14.93 3.61 -28.38
C THR A 292 -15.14 2.72 -29.59
N TYR A 293 -15.55 3.35 -30.69
CA TYR A 293 -15.30 2.85 -32.04
C TYR A 293 -13.83 2.41 -32.11
N ARG A 294 -13.58 1.10 -32.19
CA ARG A 294 -12.27 0.58 -32.56
C ARG A 294 -12.14 0.74 -34.07
N PRO A 295 -11.22 1.56 -34.59
CA PRO A 295 -10.98 1.59 -36.02
C PRO A 295 -10.59 0.19 -36.48
N GLU A 296 -11.29 -0.35 -37.48
CA GLU A 296 -10.89 -1.60 -38.12
C GLU A 296 -9.42 -1.48 -38.57
N GLY A 297 -8.54 -2.34 -38.05
CA GLY A 297 -7.12 -2.38 -38.42
C GLY A 297 -6.12 -1.99 -37.33
N THR A 298 -6.53 -1.42 -36.19
CA THR A 298 -5.64 -1.26 -35.02
C THR A 298 -5.74 -2.48 -34.10
N PHE A 299 -5.36 -3.65 -34.60
CA PHE A 299 -5.17 -4.84 -33.76
C PHE A 299 -3.81 -4.73 -33.07
N GLU A 300 -3.73 -3.95 -31.99
CA GLU A 300 -2.73 -4.30 -30.99
C GLU A 300 -3.16 -5.64 -30.38
N LEU A 301 -2.29 -6.65 -30.48
CA LEU A 301 -2.53 -7.95 -29.87
C LEU A 301 -2.92 -7.74 -28.39
N PRO A 302 -3.90 -8.49 -27.86
CA PRO A 302 -4.17 -8.45 -26.43
C PRO A 302 -2.85 -8.67 -25.70
N VAL A 303 -2.58 -7.82 -24.72
CA VAL A 303 -1.29 -7.81 -23.98
C VAL A 303 -1.35 -8.73 -22.76
N CYS A 304 -2.56 -9.16 -22.40
CA CYS A 304 -2.86 -9.94 -21.21
C CYS A 304 -3.98 -10.93 -21.53
N PRO A 305 -3.81 -12.23 -21.26
CA PRO A 305 -4.90 -13.19 -21.39
C PRO A 305 -5.93 -12.93 -20.29
N VAL A 306 -7.21 -13.21 -20.56
CA VAL A 306 -8.26 -13.21 -19.53
C VAL A 306 -8.94 -14.57 -19.50
N ASP A 307 -9.43 -14.98 -18.33
CA ASP A 307 -10.24 -16.19 -18.21
C ASP A 307 -11.59 -16.00 -18.91
N ARG A 308 -12.22 -17.11 -19.25
CA ARG A 308 -13.48 -17.11 -20.00
C ARG A 308 -14.59 -16.34 -19.29
N THR A 309 -14.73 -16.53 -17.98
CA THR A 309 -15.77 -15.86 -17.19
C THR A 309 -15.56 -14.35 -17.17
N THR A 310 -14.31 -13.89 -17.03
CA THR A 310 -13.98 -12.47 -17.13
C THR A 310 -14.34 -11.92 -18.50
N GLN A 311 -14.00 -12.62 -19.59
CA GLN A 311 -14.38 -12.19 -20.94
C GLN A 311 -15.91 -12.07 -21.09
N GLU A 312 -16.68 -13.05 -20.61
CA GLU A 312 -18.14 -13.04 -20.63
C GLU A 312 -18.73 -11.85 -19.83
N ILE A 313 -18.11 -11.46 -18.72
CA ILE A 313 -18.51 -10.28 -17.92
C ILE A 313 -18.23 -8.98 -18.68
N LEU A 314 -17.05 -8.86 -19.28
CA LEU A 314 -16.68 -7.68 -20.08
C LEU A 314 -17.65 -7.51 -21.26
N ASP A 315 -18.00 -8.61 -21.94
CA ASP A 315 -18.97 -8.61 -23.03
C ASP A 315 -20.38 -8.27 -22.53
N ALA A 316 -20.81 -8.84 -21.40
CA ALA A 316 -22.11 -8.53 -20.79
C ALA A 316 -22.24 -7.04 -20.46
N LEU A 317 -21.19 -6.42 -19.92
CA LEU A 317 -21.19 -4.99 -19.61
C LEU A 317 -21.32 -4.14 -20.88
N ARG A 318 -20.56 -4.44 -21.94
CA ARG A 318 -20.67 -3.75 -23.24
C ARG A 318 -22.10 -3.83 -23.80
N LEU A 319 -22.67 -5.03 -23.80
CA LEU A 319 -24.03 -5.29 -24.30
C LEU A 319 -25.07 -4.53 -23.46
N CYS A 320 -24.94 -4.52 -22.13
CA CYS A 320 -25.87 -3.85 -21.23
C CYS A 320 -25.86 -2.32 -21.33
N HIS A 321 -24.78 -1.74 -21.86
CA HIS A 321 -24.66 -0.31 -22.14
C HIS A 321 -25.18 0.10 -23.52
N THR A 322 -25.38 -0.84 -24.44
CA THR A 322 -25.89 -0.55 -25.78
C THR A 322 -27.42 -0.42 -25.73
N SER A 323 -27.96 0.70 -26.24
CA SER A 323 -29.39 1.02 -26.20
C SER A 323 -30.26 0.08 -27.06
N ASP A 324 -29.66 -0.56 -28.07
CA ASP A 324 -30.38 -1.34 -29.09
C ASP A 324 -30.61 -2.81 -28.73
N ILE A 325 -30.15 -3.27 -27.56
CA ILE A 325 -30.33 -4.67 -27.15
C ILE A 325 -31.65 -4.83 -26.41
N SER A 326 -32.55 -5.63 -27.00
CA SER A 326 -33.84 -5.98 -26.40
C SER A 326 -33.69 -6.54 -24.98
N LEU A 327 -34.61 -6.17 -24.08
CA LEU A 327 -34.66 -6.65 -22.69
C LEU A 327 -34.60 -8.19 -22.57
N SER A 328 -35.21 -8.94 -23.50
CA SER A 328 -35.15 -10.40 -23.53
C SER A 328 -33.74 -10.96 -23.73
N ASN A 329 -32.89 -10.29 -24.50
CA ASN A 329 -31.49 -10.69 -24.69
C ASN A 329 -30.67 -10.40 -23.44
N LYS A 330 -30.94 -9.28 -22.74
CA LYS A 330 -30.33 -8.97 -21.45
C LYS A 330 -30.69 -10.04 -20.40
N GLU A 331 -31.97 -10.40 -20.32
CA GLU A 331 -32.47 -11.48 -19.45
C GLU A 331 -31.86 -12.85 -19.77
N ASN A 332 -31.63 -13.15 -21.06
CA ASN A 332 -31.00 -14.40 -21.49
C ASN A 332 -29.52 -14.48 -21.11
N ILE A 333 -28.79 -13.36 -21.06
CA ILE A 333 -27.42 -13.30 -20.53
C ILE A 333 -27.44 -13.67 -19.04
N VAL A 334 -28.38 -13.10 -18.26
CA VAL A 334 -28.55 -13.43 -16.83
C VAL A 334 -28.85 -14.90 -16.65
N ARG A 335 -29.82 -15.43 -17.39
CA ARG A 335 -30.22 -16.83 -17.26
C ARG A 335 -29.06 -17.74 -17.65
N ARG A 336 -28.31 -17.43 -18.70
CA ARG A 336 -27.15 -18.24 -19.10
C ARG A 336 -26.10 -18.29 -17.99
N ILE A 337 -25.71 -17.14 -17.43
CA ILE A 337 -24.64 -17.11 -16.44
C ILE A 337 -25.13 -17.55 -15.04
N ALA A 338 -26.41 -17.32 -14.72
CA ALA A 338 -27.00 -17.69 -13.42
C ALA A 338 -27.57 -19.12 -13.37
N GLN A 339 -27.97 -19.71 -14.51
CA GLN A 339 -28.53 -21.07 -14.57
C GLN A 339 -27.51 -22.13 -15.00
N GLY A 340 -26.35 -21.76 -15.53
CA GLY A 340 -25.45 -22.76 -16.11
C GLY A 340 -24.00 -22.32 -16.18
N ASP A 341 -23.27 -22.47 -15.07
CA ASP A 341 -22.10 -23.36 -15.00
C ASP A 341 -21.64 -23.40 -13.54
N SER A 342 -21.21 -24.56 -13.04
CA SER A 342 -20.57 -24.72 -11.72
C SER A 342 -19.17 -24.07 -11.68
N ARG A 343 -18.95 -22.98 -12.42
CA ARG A 343 -17.67 -22.34 -12.72
C ARG A 343 -17.64 -20.85 -12.37
N THR A 344 -18.79 -20.21 -12.17
CA THR A 344 -18.85 -18.77 -11.85
C THR A 344 -18.66 -18.57 -10.34
N SER A 345 -17.62 -17.83 -9.94
CA SER A 345 -17.39 -17.52 -8.53
C SER A 345 -18.47 -16.56 -7.98
N GLU A 346 -18.67 -16.50 -6.67
CA GLU A 346 -19.55 -15.48 -6.07
C GLU A 346 -19.09 -14.05 -6.40
N TYR A 347 -17.77 -13.85 -6.55
CA TYR A 347 -17.19 -12.57 -6.96
C TYR A 347 -17.65 -12.16 -8.36
N ASP A 348 -17.69 -13.11 -9.29
CA ASP A 348 -18.13 -12.90 -10.67
C ASP A 348 -19.65 -12.77 -10.77
N LEU A 349 -20.40 -13.58 -10.00
CA LEU A 349 -21.86 -13.46 -9.91
C LEU A 349 -22.29 -12.08 -9.39
N LEU A 350 -21.56 -11.52 -8.41
CA LEU A 350 -21.81 -10.18 -7.91
C LEU A 350 -21.66 -9.12 -9.02
N LYS A 351 -20.56 -9.14 -9.78
CA LYS A 351 -20.33 -8.23 -10.91
C LYS A 351 -21.50 -8.27 -11.89
N ILE A 352 -21.94 -9.47 -12.25
CA ILE A 352 -23.05 -9.68 -13.19
C ILE A 352 -24.35 -9.12 -12.63
N ARG A 353 -24.67 -9.41 -11.36
CA ARG A 353 -25.87 -8.87 -10.70
C ARG A 353 -25.88 -7.34 -10.73
N VAL A 354 -24.75 -6.70 -10.48
CA VAL A 354 -24.59 -5.23 -10.53
C VAL A 354 -24.83 -4.69 -11.95
N ILE A 355 -24.16 -5.25 -12.96
CA ILE A 355 -24.32 -4.86 -14.37
C ILE A 355 -25.80 -4.88 -14.79
N LEU A 356 -26.49 -5.95 -14.43
CA LEU A 356 -27.87 -6.18 -14.84
C LEU A 356 -28.86 -5.33 -14.07
N ALA A 357 -28.69 -5.22 -12.74
CA ALA A 357 -29.51 -4.34 -11.93
C ALA A 357 -29.42 -2.90 -12.46
N TYR A 358 -28.21 -2.43 -12.76
CA TYR A 358 -28.01 -1.14 -13.39
C TYR A 358 -28.72 -1.01 -14.75
N SER A 359 -28.58 -2.02 -15.64
CA SER A 359 -29.24 -1.98 -16.96
C SER A 359 -30.78 -1.99 -16.86
N PHE A 360 -31.35 -2.73 -15.90
CA PHE A 360 -32.80 -2.74 -15.68
C PHE A 360 -33.32 -1.43 -15.09
N LEU A 361 -32.57 -0.82 -14.17
CA LEU A 361 -32.88 0.50 -13.64
C LEU A 361 -32.91 1.55 -14.77
N ARG A 362 -31.92 1.56 -15.66
CA ARG A 362 -31.90 2.45 -16.84
C ARG A 362 -33.08 2.23 -17.79
N ALA A 363 -33.60 1.01 -17.86
CA ALA A 363 -34.76 0.67 -18.69
C ALA A 363 -36.11 0.83 -17.97
N ASN A 364 -36.14 1.40 -16.76
CA ASN A 364 -37.31 1.52 -15.88
C ASN A 364 -38.01 0.16 -15.63
N SER A 365 -37.24 -0.93 -15.67
CA SER A 365 -37.73 -2.30 -15.49
C SER A 365 -37.58 -2.75 -14.03
N PHE A 366 -38.23 -2.04 -13.12
CA PHE A 366 -38.09 -2.19 -11.67
C PHE A 366 -38.36 -3.61 -11.16
N LYS A 367 -39.37 -4.30 -11.71
CA LYS A 367 -39.69 -5.70 -11.35
C LYS A 367 -38.52 -6.67 -11.58
N SER A 368 -37.68 -6.39 -12.58
CA SER A 368 -36.51 -7.21 -12.92
C SER A 368 -35.27 -6.79 -12.12
N ALA A 369 -35.17 -5.51 -11.74
CA ALA A 369 -34.07 -4.98 -10.93
C ALA A 369 -34.15 -5.40 -9.45
N GLU A 370 -35.34 -5.34 -8.85
CA GLU A 370 -35.57 -5.59 -7.42
C GLU A 370 -34.96 -6.91 -6.88
N PRO A 371 -35.17 -8.09 -7.50
CA PRO A 371 -34.61 -9.33 -6.96
C PRO A 371 -33.07 -9.37 -7.01
N LEU A 372 -32.45 -8.63 -7.92
CA LEU A 372 -30.99 -8.50 -7.98
C LEU A 372 -30.49 -7.58 -6.87
N LEU A 373 -31.10 -6.40 -6.71
CA LEU A 373 -30.74 -5.43 -5.67
C LEU A 373 -30.88 -6.03 -4.26
N ARG A 374 -31.94 -6.82 -4.01
CA ARG A 374 -32.13 -7.54 -2.74
C ARG A 374 -30.98 -8.51 -2.40
N LYS A 375 -30.33 -9.08 -3.42
CA LYS A 375 -29.16 -9.96 -3.23
C LYS A 375 -27.85 -9.17 -3.05
N ILE A 376 -27.77 -7.96 -3.60
CA ILE A 376 -26.58 -7.09 -3.54
C ILE A 376 -26.54 -6.28 -2.23
N ARG A 377 -27.70 -5.95 -1.63
CA ARG A 377 -27.81 -4.99 -0.50
C ARG A 377 -26.94 -5.26 0.74
N PHE A 378 -26.46 -6.49 0.92
CA PHE A 378 -25.60 -6.87 2.05
C PHE A 378 -24.12 -7.00 1.68
N ASP A 379 -23.78 -6.73 0.42
CA ASP A 379 -22.40 -6.70 -0.04
C ASP A 379 -21.68 -5.48 0.53
N PRO A 380 -20.45 -5.63 1.04
CA PRO A 380 -19.70 -4.52 1.64
C PRO A 380 -19.35 -3.37 0.68
N PHE A 381 -19.31 -3.62 -0.63
CA PHE A 381 -18.94 -2.61 -1.62
C PHE A 381 -20.15 -2.02 -2.34
N PHE A 382 -21.10 -2.88 -2.75
CA PHE A 382 -22.25 -2.46 -3.55
C PHE A 382 -23.55 -2.32 -2.74
N GLY A 383 -23.55 -2.67 -1.45
CA GLY A 383 -24.75 -2.71 -0.62
C GLY A 383 -25.42 -1.36 -0.48
N GLU A 384 -24.65 -0.30 -0.23
CA GLU A 384 -25.18 1.06 -0.08
C GLU A 384 -25.85 1.56 -1.37
N TRP A 385 -25.19 1.35 -2.53
CA TRP A 385 -25.78 1.67 -3.83
C TRP A 385 -27.08 0.91 -4.06
N ALA A 386 -27.09 -0.40 -3.80
CA ALA A 386 -28.26 -1.23 -4.01
C ALA A 386 -29.44 -0.82 -3.10
N GLN A 387 -29.15 -0.42 -1.87
CA GLN A 387 -30.16 0.09 -0.94
C GLN A 387 -30.77 1.40 -1.43
N LYS A 388 -29.94 2.39 -1.80
CA LYS A 388 -30.42 3.68 -2.35
C LYS A 388 -31.27 3.48 -3.61
N ALA A 389 -30.87 2.56 -4.49
CA ALA A 389 -31.63 2.25 -5.69
C ALA A 389 -33.02 1.67 -5.36
N MET A 390 -33.12 0.77 -4.37
CA MET A 390 -34.42 0.22 -3.93
C MET A 390 -35.31 1.27 -3.25
N GLU A 391 -34.72 2.21 -2.52
CA GLU A 391 -35.44 3.33 -1.89
C GLU A 391 -36.04 4.25 -2.96
N ALA A 392 -35.24 4.66 -3.96
CA ALA A 392 -35.72 5.47 -5.08
C ALA A 392 -36.84 4.80 -5.88
N MET A 393 -36.77 3.48 -6.08
CA MET A 393 -37.82 2.69 -6.73
C MET A 393 -39.14 2.63 -5.96
N SER A 394 -39.11 2.88 -4.64
CA SER A 394 -40.30 2.83 -3.78
C SER A 394 -41.02 4.18 -3.72
N GLU A 395 -40.38 5.25 -4.20
CA GLU A 395 -40.90 6.62 -4.26
C GLU A 395 -41.58 6.94 -5.61
N GLU A 396 -41.40 6.09 -6.63
CA GLU A 396 -42.06 6.11 -7.95
C GLU A 396 -43.24 5.15 -8.02
#